data_AF-M5FEF4-F1
#
_entry.id   AF-M5FEF4-F1
#
_cell.length_a   1.000
_cell.length_b   1.000
_cell.length_c   1.000
_cell.angle_alpha   90.00
_cell.angle_beta   90.00
_cell.angle_gamma   90.00
#
_symmetry.space_group_name_H-M   'P 1'
#
loop_
_entity.id
_entity.type
_entity.pdbx_description
1 polymer ?
#
loop_
_entity_poly.entity_id
_entity_poly.type
_entity_poly.pdbx_seq_one_letter_code
_entity_poly.pdbx_strand_id
1 'polypeptide(L)'
;MALSIKNREVEQLARELARSRGVSVAEAIRQSLENEIARESVASRSKESDLIVKLKEISDRAGRIPERDHAMTEDEILGYDELGIPTR
;
A
#
# COMPACT_ATOMS: atom_id res chain seq x y z
N MET A 1 -20.37 10.79 -20.36
CA MET A 1 -21.24 11.70 -19.59
C MET A 1 -20.53 13.05 -19.43
N ALA A 2 -21.27 14.15 -19.33
CA ALA A 2 -20.69 15.50 -19.24
C ALA A 2 -20.64 15.99 -17.78
N LEU A 3 -19.49 16.53 -17.37
CA LEU A 3 -19.32 17.25 -16.10
C LEU A 3 -19.64 18.73 -16.33
N SER A 4 -20.56 19.31 -15.56
CA SER A 4 -20.87 20.74 -15.60
C SER A 4 -20.37 21.42 -14.33
N ILE A 5 -19.49 22.40 -14.48
CA ILE A 5 -18.93 23.17 -13.36
C ILE A 5 -19.60 24.54 -13.35
N LYS A 6 -20.46 24.81 -12.36
CA LYS A 6 -21.16 26.09 -12.18
C LYS A 6 -20.40 27.02 -11.23
N ASN A 7 -19.11 27.23 -11.48
CA ASN A 7 -18.25 28.13 -10.72
C ASN A 7 -17.29 28.86 -11.67
N ARG A 8 -17.34 30.19 -11.67
CA ARG A 8 -16.53 31.04 -12.57
C ARG A 8 -15.03 30.95 -12.31
N GLU A 9 -14.63 30.80 -11.05
CA GLU A 9 -13.23 30.70 -10.65
C GLU A 9 -12.62 29.39 -11.16
N VAL A 10 -13.33 28.28 -10.97
CA VAL A 10 -12.90 26.96 -11.46
C VAL A 10 -12.81 26.93 -12.99
N GLU A 11 -13.77 27.57 -13.68
CA GLU A 11 -13.72 27.69 -15.14
C GLU A 11 -12.49 28.48 -15.61
N GLN A 12 -12.15 29.58 -14.94
CA GLN A 12 -10.96 30.37 -15.26
C GLN A 12 -9.67 29.56 -15.07
N LEU A 13 -9.54 28.87 -13.94
CA LEU A 13 -8.40 27.99 -13.66
C LEU A 13 -8.27 26.88 -14.72
N ALA A 14 -9.36 26.22 -15.09
CA ALA A 14 -9.35 25.17 -16.10
C ALA A 14 -8.93 25.71 -17.49
N ARG A 15 -9.39 26.92 -17.85
CA ARG A 15 -8.98 27.58 -19.11
C ARG A 15 -7.52 28.00 -19.09
N GLU A 16 -7.02 28.50 -17.97
CA GLU A 16 -5.61 28.86 -17.82
C GLU A 16 -4.71 27.63 -17.92
N LEU A 17 -5.08 26.54 -17.25
CA LEU A 17 -4.36 25.27 -17.33
C LEU A 17 -4.35 24.68 -18.74
N ALA A 18 -5.47 24.79 -19.46
CA ALA A 18 -5.58 24.37 -20.85
C ALA A 18 -4.66 25.19 -21.76
N ARG A 19 -4.64 26.52 -21.59
CA ARG A 19 -3.77 27.42 -22.36
C ARG A 19 -2.29 27.15 -22.10
N SER A 20 -1.88 26.96 -20.85
CA SER A 20 -0.48 26.71 -20.51
C SER A 20 0.03 25.37 -21.03
N ARG A 21 -0.85 24.37 -21.16
CA ARG A 21 -0.52 23.04 -21.67
C ARG A 21 -0.76 22.86 -23.18
N GLY A 22 -1.44 23.81 -23.84
CA GLY A 22 -1.80 23.70 -25.26
C GLY A 22 -2.81 22.61 -25.57
N VAL A 23 -3.68 22.26 -24.62
CA VAL A 23 -4.69 21.19 -24.77
C VAL A 23 -6.11 21.74 -24.57
N SER A 24 -7.14 20.91 -24.80
CA SER A 24 -8.52 21.31 -24.54
C SER A 24 -8.79 21.45 -23.03
N VAL A 25 -9.82 22.21 -22.65
CA VAL A 25 -10.21 22.37 -21.23
C VAL A 25 -10.54 21.02 -20.58
N ALA A 26 -11.27 20.16 -21.29
CA ALA A 26 -11.59 18.82 -20.80
C ALA A 26 -10.33 17.97 -20.59
N GLU A 27 -9.38 18.06 -21.50
CA GLU A 27 -8.12 17.31 -21.44
C GLU A 27 -7.22 17.80 -20.30
N ALA A 28 -7.15 19.11 -20.08
CA ALA A 28 -6.43 19.69 -18.94
C ALA A 28 -7.01 19.22 -17.60
N ILE A 29 -8.34 19.19 -17.49
CA ILE A 29 -9.04 18.68 -16.29
C ILE A 29 -8.75 17.19 -16.10
N ARG A 30 -8.90 16.38 -17.16
CA ARG A 30 -8.62 14.93 -17.13
C ARG A 30 -7.21 14.65 -16.59
N GLN A 31 -6.20 15.27 -17.20
CA GLN A 31 -4.81 15.10 -16.78
C GLN A 31 -4.56 15.59 -15.34
N SER A 32 -5.20 16.68 -14.93
CA SER A 32 -5.06 17.18 -13.55
C SER A 32 -5.63 16.19 -12.53
N LEU A 33 -6.80 15.62 -12.83
CA LEU A 33 -7.44 14.60 -11.98
C LEU A 33 -6.62 13.30 -11.96
N GLU A 34 -6.12 12.84 -13.11
CA GLU A 34 -5.26 11.66 -13.18
C GLU A 34 -3.98 11.83 -12.36
N ASN A 35 -3.34 12.99 -12.44
CA ASN A 35 -2.14 13.28 -11.66
C ASN A 35 -2.44 13.29 -10.15
N GLU A 36 -3.59 13.82 -9.74
CA GLU A 36 -3.95 13.86 -8.32
C GLU A 36 -4.31 12.47 -7.79
N ILE A 37 -5.09 11.69 -8.55
CA ILE A 37 -5.39 10.29 -8.22
C ILE A 37 -4.09 9.48 -8.15
N ALA A 38 -3.16 9.69 -9.08
CA ALA A 38 -1.87 9.01 -9.05
C ALA A 38 -1.10 9.36 -7.77
N ARG A 39 -1.00 10.64 -7.41
CA ARG A 39 -0.35 11.11 -6.17
C ARG A 39 -1.00 10.52 -4.92
N GLU A 40 -2.32 10.59 -4.81
CA GLU A 40 -3.07 10.02 -3.67
C GLU A 40 -2.93 8.50 -3.60
N SER A 41 -2.96 7.81 -4.74
CA SER A 41 -2.81 6.36 -4.79
C SER A 41 -1.41 5.90 -4.38
N VAL A 42 -0.37 6.69 -4.63
CA VAL A 42 1.00 6.42 -4.18
C VAL A 42 1.13 6.69 -2.68
N ALA A 43 0.54 7.78 -2.17
CA ALA A 43 0.54 8.11 -0.75
C ALA A 43 -0.28 7.14 0.11
N SER A 44 -1.38 6.62 -0.43
CA SER A 44 -2.18 5.57 0.19
C SER A 44 -1.46 4.22 0.16
N ARG A 45 -0.89 3.86 -1.01
CA ARG A 45 -0.10 2.64 -1.14
C ARG A 45 1.16 2.64 -0.31
N SER A 46 1.82 3.78 -0.06
CA SER A 46 3.09 3.79 0.69
C SER A 46 2.93 3.30 2.13
N LYS A 47 1.85 3.64 2.83
CA LYS A 47 1.64 3.17 4.22
C LYS A 47 1.33 1.68 4.32
N GLU A 48 0.47 1.16 3.45
CA GLU A 48 0.12 -0.27 3.46
C GLU A 48 1.23 -1.13 2.83
N SER A 49 1.87 -0.63 1.78
CA SER A 49 3.03 -1.26 1.14
C SER A 49 4.23 -1.33 2.08
N ASP A 50 4.55 -0.28 2.83
CA ASP A 50 5.73 -0.28 3.71
C ASP A 50 5.61 -1.31 4.84
N LEU A 51 4.41 -1.51 5.39
CA LEU A 51 4.16 -2.55 6.38
C LEU A 51 4.33 -3.94 5.78
N ILE A 52 3.72 -4.20 4.61
CA ILE A 52 3.84 -5.50 3.94
C ILE A 52 5.29 -5.79 3.53
N VAL A 53 6.02 -4.79 3.03
CA VAL A 53 7.45 -4.90 2.72
C VAL A 53 8.24 -5.28 3.97
N LYS A 54 8.05 -4.57 5.08
CA LYS A 54 8.73 -4.89 6.36
C LYS A 54 8.39 -6.28 6.89
N LEU A 55 7.11 -6.69 6.83
CA LEU A 55 6.70 -8.03 7.25
C LEU A 55 7.36 -9.11 6.38
N LYS A 56 7.44 -8.89 5.07
CA LYS A 56 8.12 -9.79 4.15
C LYS A 56 9.63 -9.88 4.44
N GLU A 57 10.29 -8.75 4.68
CA GLU A 57 11.71 -8.73 5.07
C GLU A 57 11.98 -9.49 6.37
N ILE A 58 11.09 -9.36 7.36
CA ILE A 58 11.18 -10.11 8.63
C ILE A 58 11.01 -11.60 8.37
N SER A 59 9.99 -11.98 7.58
CA SER A 59 9.71 -13.38 7.22
C SER A 59 10.88 -14.02 6.48
N ASP A 60 11.41 -13.35 5.46
CA ASP A 60 12.56 -13.83 4.68
C ASP A 60 13.81 -13.99 5.55
N ARG A 61 14.02 -13.09 6.52
CA ARG A 61 15.13 -13.20 7.48
C ARG A 61 14.93 -14.37 8.44
N ALA A 62 13.71 -14.58 8.94
CA ALA A 62 13.39 -15.70 9.82
C ALA A 62 13.55 -17.05 9.09
N GLY A 63 13.14 -17.14 7.83
CA GLY A 63 13.29 -18.36 7.01
C GLY A 63 14.73 -18.71 6.64
N ARG A 64 15.70 -17.81 6.84
CA ARG A 64 17.14 -18.10 6.65
C ARG A 64 17.81 -18.67 7.89
N ILE A 65 17.11 -18.74 9.03
CA ILE A 65 17.66 -19.33 10.25
C ILE A 65 17.78 -20.84 10.01
N PRO A 66 19.00 -21.43 10.12
CA PRO A 66 19.18 -22.86 9.95
C PRO A 66 18.34 -23.66 10.94
N GLU A 67 17.85 -24.82 10.51
CA GLU A 67 17.21 -25.78 11.41
C GLU A 67 18.19 -26.25 12.49
N ARG A 68 17.65 -26.60 13.67
CA ARG A 68 18.47 -27.09 14.79
C ARG A 68 18.87 -28.53 14.51
N ASP A 69 20.13 -28.88 14.75
CA ASP A 69 20.66 -30.26 14.62
C ASP A 69 19.84 -31.31 15.40
N HIS A 70 19.20 -30.88 16.48
CA HIS A 70 18.24 -31.66 17.27
C HIS A 70 16.96 -30.83 17.45
N ALA A 71 16.13 -30.79 16.40
CA ALA A 71 14.83 -30.15 16.46
C ALA A 71 13.94 -30.89 17.46
N MET A 72 13.38 -30.14 18.41
CA MET A 72 12.40 -30.66 19.34
C MET A 72 11.04 -30.81 18.63
N THR A 73 10.24 -31.79 19.04
CA THR A 73 8.84 -31.89 18.59
C THR A 73 8.01 -30.74 19.17
N GLU A 74 6.83 -30.49 18.60
CA GLU A 74 5.91 -29.47 19.11
C GLU A 74 5.59 -29.69 20.59
N ASP A 75 5.35 -30.95 20.98
CA ASP A 75 5.07 -31.34 22.36
C ASP A 75 6.27 -31.13 23.29
N GLU A 76 7.48 -31.43 22.84
CA GLU A 76 8.71 -31.18 23.60
C GLU A 76 8.97 -29.69 23.78
N ILE A 77 8.64 -28.86 22.78
CA ILE A 77 8.75 -27.40 22.82
C ILE A 77 7.75 -26.82 23.83
N LEU A 78 6.51 -27.32 23.80
CA LEU A 78 5.46 -26.92 24.73
C LEU A 78 5.74 -27.41 26.15
N GLY A 79 6.37 -28.57 26.32
CA GLY A 79 6.74 -29.14 27.62
C GLY A 79 5.55 -29.73 28.38
N TYR A 80 4.48 -30.11 27.69
CA TYR A 80 3.31 -30.76 28.24
C TYR A 80 3.16 -32.15 27.64
N ASP A 81 2.72 -33.12 28.44
CA ASP A 81 2.30 -34.43 27.91
C ASP A 81 0.89 -34.36 27.28
N GLU A 82 0.42 -35.47 26.73
CA GLU A 82 -0.90 -35.60 26.10
C GLU A 82 -2.08 -35.27 27.05
N LEU A 83 -1.84 -35.27 28.37
CA LEU A 83 -2.82 -34.96 29.40
C LEU A 83 -2.72 -33.50 29.88
N GLY A 84 -1.81 -32.72 29.29
CA GLY A 84 -1.57 -31.32 29.66
C GLY A 84 -0.77 -31.17 30.96
N ILE A 85 -0.03 -32.19 31.39
CA ILE A 85 0.80 -32.16 32.59
C ILE A 85 2.20 -31.66 32.21
N PRO A 86 2.74 -30.64 32.92
CA PRO A 86 4.11 -30.19 32.69
C PRO A 86 5.12 -31.34 32.88
N THR A 87 5.95 -31.56 31.88
CA THR A 87 7.01 -32.59 31.89
C THR A 87 8.39 -31.99 32.20
N ARG A 88 8.46 -30.71 32.56
CA ARG A 88 9.67 -29.95 32.94
C ARG A 88 9.44 -29.08 34.16
#